data_AF-A0A0Q8IKS0-F1
#
_entry.id   AF-A0A0Q8IKS0-F1
#
_cell.length_a   1.000
_cell.length_b   1.000
_cell.length_c   1.000
_cell.angle_alpha   90.00
_cell.angle_beta   90.00
_cell.angle_gamma   90.00
#
_symmetry.space_group_name_H-M   'P 1'
#
loop_
_entity.id
_entity.type
_entity.pdbx_description
1 polymer ?
#
loop_
_entity_poly.entity_id
_entity_poly.type
_entity_poly.pdbx_seq_one_letter_code
_entity_poly.pdbx_strand_id
1 'polypeptide(L)' 'MSSVLAKSEAPSAERIVVLRRAAYAVESDPLKNEAEFDAMINDAEPDYAAWLAAVAAIKERYPLPD' A
#
# COMPACT_ATOMS: atom_id res chain seq x y z
N MET A 1 -32.77 -28.27 -2.32
CA MET A 1 -31.96 -27.42 -3.22
C MET A 1 -32.20 -25.96 -2.86
N SER A 2 -31.14 -25.16 -2.92
CA SER A 2 -31.12 -23.69 -2.78
C SER A 2 -31.26 -23.18 -1.34
N SER A 3 -30.43 -22.26 -0.84
CA SER A 3 -29.29 -21.55 -1.42
C SER A 3 -28.43 -21.09 -0.24
N VAL A 4 -27.17 -21.51 -0.16
CA VAL A 4 -26.19 -20.87 0.71
C VAL A 4 -25.87 -19.55 0.04
N LEU A 5 -26.57 -18.49 0.46
CA LEU A 5 -26.16 -17.12 0.16
C LEU A 5 -24.82 -16.93 0.83
N ALA A 6 -23.75 -17.12 0.05
CA ALA A 6 -22.42 -16.62 0.36
C ALA A 6 -22.55 -15.10 0.52
N LYS A 7 -22.81 -14.68 1.75
CA LYS A 7 -22.73 -13.28 2.16
C LYS A 7 -21.29 -12.90 1.89
N SER A 8 -21.04 -12.07 0.88
CA SER A 8 -19.69 -11.60 0.60
C SER A 8 -19.26 -10.80 1.83
N GLU A 9 -18.47 -11.40 2.71
CA GLU A 9 -17.81 -10.64 3.77
C GLU A 9 -16.78 -9.78 3.06
N ALA A 10 -16.95 -8.46 3.16
CA ALA A 10 -15.86 -7.54 2.87
C ALA A 10 -14.61 -8.04 3.62
N PRO A 11 -13.41 -7.98 3.02
CA PRO A 11 -12.21 -8.46 3.70
C PRO A 11 -12.14 -7.81 5.09
N SER A 12 -11.92 -8.61 6.13
CA SER A 12 -11.77 -8.10 7.49
C SER A 12 -10.70 -7.00 7.53
N ALA A 13 -10.82 -6.05 8.46
CA ALA A 13 -9.83 -4.97 8.61
C ALA A 13 -8.39 -5.53 8.70
N GLU A 14 -8.22 -6.64 9.42
CA GLU A 14 -6.96 -7.38 9.51
C GLU A 14 -6.46 -7.85 8.14
N ARG A 15 -7.34 -8.44 7.31
CA ARG A 15 -6.99 -8.87 5.96
C ARG A 15 -6.59 -7.68 5.07
N ILE A 16 -7.27 -6.55 5.19
CA ILE A 16 -6.93 -5.32 4.45
C ILE A 16 -5.56 -4.80 4.87
N VAL A 17 -5.23 -4.82 6.17
CA VAL A 17 -3.89 -4.45 6.67
C VAL A 17 -2.80 -5.36 6.10
N VAL A 18 -3.04 -6.68 6.07
CA VAL A 18 -2.10 -7.64 5.47
C VAL A 18 -1.89 -7.37 3.98
N LEU A 19 -2.97 -7.10 3.23
CA LEU A 19 -2.90 -6.76 1.81
C LEU A 19 -2.15 -5.45 1.57
N ARG A 20 -2.41 -4.41 2.36
CA ARG A 20 -1.67 -3.14 2.30
C ARG A 20 -0.18 -3.36 2.55
N ARG A 21 0.17 -4.12 3.59
CA ARG A 21 1.58 -4.38 3.93
C ARG A 21 2.32 -5.12 2.81
N ALA A 22 1.67 -6.12 2.20
CA ALA A 22 2.24 -6.83 1.06
C ALA A 22 2.42 -5.91 -0.15
N ALA A 23 1.43 -5.05 -0.44
CA ALA A 23 1.52 -4.09 -1.53
C ALA A 23 2.61 -3.03 -1.28
N TYR A 24 2.76 -2.51 -0.06
CA TYR A 24 3.82 -1.56 0.25
C TYR A 24 5.21 -2.13 -0.02
N ALA A 25 5.47 -3.36 0.43
CA ALA A 25 6.76 -4.01 0.25
C ALA A 25 7.16 -4.19 -1.23
N VAL A 26 6.18 -4.32 -2.13
CA VAL A 26 6.42 -4.56 -3.57
C VAL A 26 6.34 -3.27 -4.38
N GLU A 27 5.37 -2.39 -4.09
CA GLU A 27 4.99 -1.28 -4.95
C GLU A 27 5.50 0.09 -4.45
N SER A 28 5.75 0.27 -3.14
CA SER A 28 6.10 1.58 -2.58
C SER A 28 7.44 1.65 -1.88
N ASP A 29 7.80 0.63 -1.09
CA ASP A 29 9.01 0.64 -0.28
C ASP A 29 10.30 0.75 -1.13
N PRO A 30 10.41 0.08 -2.31
CA PRO A 30 11.55 0.29 -3.20
C PRO A 30 11.68 1.76 -3.67
N LEU A 31 10.57 2.43 -3.97
CA LEU A 31 10.59 3.83 -4.41
C LEU A 31 11.14 4.76 -3.32
N LYS A 32 10.77 4.49 -2.06
CA LYS A 32 11.28 5.24 -0.92
C LYS A 32 12.77 5.01 -0.73
N ASN A 33 13.21 3.75 -0.80
CA ASN A 33 14.62 3.39 -0.63
C ASN A 33 15.51 4.06 -1.68
N GLU A 34 15.10 4.07 -2.95
CA GLU A 34 15.85 4.75 -4.02
C GLU A 34 15.89 6.26 -3.79
N ALA A 35 14.77 6.89 -3.45
CA ALA A 35 14.73 8.34 -3.18
C ALA A 35 15.64 8.75 -2.00
N GLU A 36 15.70 7.94 -0.95
CA GLU A 36 16.57 8.19 0.21
C GLU A 36 18.05 7.97 -0.13
N PHE A 37 18.36 6.95 -0.92
CA PHE A 37 19.72 6.70 -1.38
C PHE A 37 20.21 7.84 -2.28
N ASP A 38 19.39 8.25 -3.26
CA ASP A 38 19.71 9.36 -4.16
C ASP A 38 19.94 10.66 -3.40
N ALA A 39 19.10 10.97 -2.42
CA ALA A 39 19.29 12.13 -1.55
C ALA A 39 20.60 12.09 -0.77
N MET A 40 20.92 10.92 -0.19
CA MET A 40 22.14 10.72 0.58
C MET A 40 23.41 10.95 -0.25
N ILE A 41 23.46 10.45 -1.50
CA ILE A 41 24.65 10.62 -2.36
C ILE A 41 24.79 12.03 -2.94
N ASN A 42 23.71 12.80 -2.97
CA ASN A 42 23.67 14.17 -3.50
C ASN A 42 23.68 15.26 -2.41
N ASP A 43 23.78 14.88 -1.13
CA ASP A 43 23.67 15.80 0.03
C ASP A 43 22.40 16.68 -0.05
N ALA A 44 21.28 16.04 -0.35
CA ALA A 44 19.97 16.67 -0.58
C ALA A 44 18.88 16.03 0.29
N GLU A 45 17.67 16.60 0.23
CA GLU A 45 16.48 16.00 0.83
C GLU A 45 15.83 14.99 -0.14
N PRO A 46 15.28 13.85 0.34
CA PRO A 46 14.59 12.88 -0.51
C PRO A 46 13.33 13.44 -1.17
N ASP A 47 13.19 13.21 -2.49
CA ASP A 47 11.93 13.44 -3.19
C ASP A 47 11.00 12.22 -3.05
N TYR A 48 10.01 12.38 -2.17
CA TYR A 48 9.05 11.35 -1.84
C TYR A 48 7.81 11.32 -2.74
N ALA A 49 7.71 12.13 -3.79
CA ALA A 49 6.50 12.25 -4.60
C ALA A 49 6.02 10.91 -5.19
N ALA A 50 6.93 10.11 -5.75
CA ALA A 50 6.58 8.81 -6.33
C ALA A 50 6.11 7.81 -5.27
N TRP A 51 6.78 7.76 -4.12
CA TRP A 51 6.38 6.91 -2.99
C TRP A 51 4.99 7.28 -2.47
N LEU A 52 4.72 8.57 -2.28
CA LEU A 52 3.42 9.07 -1.82
C LEU A 52 2.29 8.72 -2.80
N ALA A 53 2.53 8.86 -4.10
CA ALA A 53 1.57 8.48 -5.13
C ALA A 53 1.24 6.97 -5.10
N ALA A 54 2.27 6.11 -4.96
CA ALA A 54 2.08 4.67 -4.83
C ALA A 54 1.29 4.31 -3.56
N VAL A 55 1.64 4.91 -2.41
CA VAL A 55 0.94 4.70 -1.15
C VAL A 55 -0.54 5.11 -1.25
N ALA A 56 -0.83 6.24 -1.91
CA ALA A 56 -2.20 6.69 -2.12
C ALA A 56 -3.01 5.66 -2.95
N ALA A 57 -2.45 5.19 -4.07
CA ALA A 57 -3.09 4.18 -4.92
C ALA A 57 -3.32 2.84 -4.19
N ILE A 58 -2.38 2.41 -3.33
CA ILE A 58 -2.52 1.19 -2.51
C ILE A 58 -3.65 1.37 -1.49
N LYS A 59 -3.73 2.54 -0.84
CA LYS A 59 -4.77 2.83 0.16
C LYS A 59 -6.17 2.89 -0.46
N GLU A 60 -6.27 3.39 -1.69
CA GLU A 60 -7.51 3.38 -2.49
C GLU A 60 -7.92 1.96 -2.88
N ARG A 61 -6.96 1.11 -3.27
CA ARG A 61 -7.21 -0.30 -3.64
C ARG A 61 -7.63 -1.16 -2.44
N TYR A 62 -7.12 -0.85 -1.25
CA TYR A 62 -7.38 -1.57 -0.02
C TYR A 62 -7.86 -0.60 1.07
N PRO A 63 -9.07 -0.03 0.99
CA PRO A 63 -9.55 0.94 1.97
C PRO A 63 -9.75 0.26 3.33
N LEU A 64 -9.30 0.90 4.43
CA LEU A 64 -9.65 0.41 5.77
C LEU A 64 -11.10 0.80 6.07
N PRO A 65 -11.88 -0.08 6.71
CA PRO A 65 -13.22 0.26 7.18
C PRO A 65 -13.16 1.31 8.29
N ASP A 66 -14.19 2.15 8.38
CA ASP A 66 -14.39 3.15 9.44
C ASP A 66 -14.57 2.52 10.83
#